data_AF-A0A133V448-F1
#
_entry.id   AF-A0A133V448-F1
#
_cell.length_a   1.000
_cell.length_b   1.000
_cell.length_c   1.000
_cell.angle_alpha   90.00
_cell.angle_beta   90.00
_cell.angle_gamma   90.00
#
_symmetry.space_group_name_H-M   'P 1'
#
loop_
_entity.id
_entity.type
_entity.pdbx_description
1 polymer ?
#
loop_
_entity_poly.entity_id
_entity_poly.type
_entity_poly.pdbx_seq_one_letter_code
_entity_poly.pdbx_strand_id
1 'polypeptide(L)'
;MDENTLVVVFFSRSGGDEFDELAKEVNSLGGETFVMGRGEDIGGVESDYRAEIPVRPDYADLSLYIAPLQLLGYYRAINLGLDPDEPRNLDKVVKL
;
A
#
# COMPACT_ATOMS: atom_id res chain seq x y z
N MET A 1 -9.60 -14.39 -1.27
CA MET A 1 -9.45 -13.21 -2.15
C MET A 1 -9.70 -13.69 -3.57
N ASP A 2 -9.62 -12.80 -4.55
CA ASP A 2 -9.73 -13.13 -5.97
C ASP A 2 -8.70 -12.34 -6.77
N GLU A 3 -8.60 -12.63 -8.07
CA GLU A 3 -7.70 -11.99 -9.03
C GLU A 3 -7.92 -10.48 -9.23
N ASN A 4 -8.96 -9.90 -8.61
CA ASN A 4 -9.26 -8.48 -8.68
C ASN A 4 -8.93 -7.74 -7.38
N THR A 5 -8.29 -8.41 -6.43
CA THR A 5 -7.95 -7.86 -5.12
C THR A 5 -6.47 -7.51 -5.04
N LEU A 6 -6.16 -6.23 -4.75
CA LEU A 6 -4.80 -5.80 -4.39
C LEU A 6 -4.70 -5.64 -2.88
N VAL A 7 -3.72 -6.30 -2.26
CA VAL A 7 -3.36 -6.16 -0.85
C VAL A 7 -2.13 -5.27 -0.73
N VAL A 8 -2.26 -4.19 0.03
CA VAL A 8 -1.17 -3.25 0.28
C VAL A 8 -0.57 -3.52 1.65
N VAL A 9 0.72 -3.83 1.69
CA VAL A 9 1.45 -4.23 2.91
C VAL A 9 2.44 -3.13 3.28
N PHE A 10 2.33 -2.63 4.52
CA PHE A 10 3.31 -1.73 5.12
C PHE A 10 4.25 -2.53 6.00
N PHE A 11 5.43 -2.81 5.47
CA PHE A 11 6.42 -3.60 6.18
C PHE A 11 7.04 -2.77 7.30
N SER A 12 7.15 -3.37 8.48
CA SER A 12 7.90 -2.84 9.62
C SER A 12 8.79 -3.95 10.13
N ARG A 13 10.00 -3.60 10.55
CA ARG A 13 11.01 -4.52 11.10
C ARG A 13 10.48 -5.45 12.20
N SER A 14 9.44 -5.03 12.92
CA SER A 14 8.82 -5.82 13.99
C SER A 14 7.94 -6.98 13.51
N GLY A 15 7.57 -7.05 12.23
CA GLY A 15 6.67 -8.10 11.71
C GLY A 15 7.37 -9.31 11.09
N GLY A 16 8.69 -9.27 10.87
CA GLY A 16 9.51 -10.43 10.49
C GLY A 16 8.91 -11.35 9.40
N ASP A 17 9.03 -12.66 9.62
CA ASP A 17 8.59 -13.74 8.72
C ASP A 17 7.05 -13.79 8.51
N GLU A 18 6.26 -13.16 9.38
CA GLU A 18 4.78 -13.17 9.31
C GLU A 18 4.28 -12.47 8.04
N PHE A 19 5.02 -11.48 7.55
CA PHE A 19 4.68 -10.78 6.30
C PHE A 19 4.96 -11.63 5.05
N ASP A 20 5.97 -12.50 5.09
CA ASP A 20 6.27 -13.41 3.98
C ASP A 20 5.18 -14.48 3.86
N GLU A 21 4.71 -15.01 4.99
CA GLU A 21 3.58 -15.95 5.01
C GLU A 21 2.30 -15.29 4.51
N LEU A 22 2.03 -14.05 4.94
CA LEU A 22 0.87 -13.28 4.47
C LEU A 22 0.91 -13.05 2.95
N ALA A 23 2.05 -12.64 2.40
CA ALA A 23 2.18 -12.40 0.96
C ALA A 23 1.91 -13.68 0.15
N LYS A 24 2.47 -14.82 0.60
CA LYS A 24 2.21 -16.12 0.00
C LYS A 24 0.75 -16.54 0.11
N GLU A 25 0.11 -16.28 1.25
CA GLU A 25 -1.30 -16.58 1.44
C GLU A 25 -2.17 -15.77 0.47
N VAL A 26 -1.93 -14.46 0.35
CA VAL A 26 -2.66 -13.58 -0.57
C VAL A 26 -2.55 -14.08 -2.01
N ASN A 27 -1.33 -14.38 -2.45
CA ASN A 27 -1.08 -14.90 -3.80
C ASN A 27 -1.74 -16.27 -4.01
N SER A 28 -1.73 -17.15 -2.99
CA SER A 28 -2.39 -18.46 -3.06
C SER A 28 -3.92 -18.36 -3.19
N LEU A 29 -4.48 -17.25 -2.68
CA LEU A 29 -5.90 -16.90 -2.78
C LEU A 29 -6.20 -16.07 -4.04
N GLY A 30 -5.24 -15.92 -4.95
CA GLY A 30 -5.41 -15.22 -6.23
C GLY A 30 -5.27 -13.70 -6.17
N GLY A 31 -5.06 -13.10 -5.00
CA GLY A 31 -4.84 -11.66 -4.89
C GLY A 31 -3.43 -11.25 -5.32
N GLU A 32 -3.25 -9.97 -5.63
CA GLU A 32 -1.93 -9.37 -5.88
C GLU A 32 -1.44 -8.61 -4.63
N THR A 33 -0.13 -8.49 -4.49
CA THR A 33 0.53 -7.84 -3.35
C THR A 33 1.34 -6.62 -3.76
N PHE A 34 1.17 -5.52 -3.02
CA PHE A 34 2.02 -4.33 -3.12
C PHE A 34 2.72 -4.07 -1.78
N VAL A 35 4.03 -4.31 -1.71
CA VAL A 35 4.82 -4.21 -0.49
C VAL A 35 5.61 -2.90 -0.44
N MET A 36 5.44 -2.16 0.65
CA MET A 36 6.20 -0.95 0.96
C MET A 36 7.07 -1.15 2.19
N GLY A 37 8.33 -0.73 2.12
CA GLY A 37 9.25 -0.83 3.24
C GLY A 37 10.67 -0.45 2.87
N ARG A 38 11.60 -0.61 3.80
CA ARG A 38 13.03 -0.35 3.54
C ARG A 38 13.59 -1.46 2.68
N GLY A 39 14.49 -1.11 1.76
CA GLY A 39 15.09 -2.08 0.84
C GLY A 39 15.78 -3.26 1.55
N GLU A 40 16.39 -3.02 2.71
CA GLU A 40 17.01 -4.06 3.55
C GLU A 40 16.00 -4.98 4.24
N ASP A 41 14.82 -4.45 4.58
CA ASP A 41 13.81 -5.19 5.33
C ASP A 41 12.92 -6.03 4.41
N ILE A 42 12.60 -5.50 3.23
CA ILE A 42 11.72 -6.18 2.27
C ILE A 42 12.49 -6.95 1.19
N GLY A 43 13.82 -7.04 1.30
CA GLY A 43 14.71 -7.69 0.33
C GLY A 43 14.35 -9.14 -0.01
N GLY A 44 13.81 -9.89 0.95
CA GLY A 44 13.40 -11.29 0.78
C GLY A 44 11.89 -11.50 0.58
N VAL A 45 11.09 -10.44 0.66
CA VAL A 45 9.62 -10.55 0.65
C VAL A 45 9.13 -10.72 -0.78
N GLU A 46 8.44 -11.82 -1.05
CA GLU A 46 7.79 -12.06 -2.34
C GLU A 46 6.65 -11.05 -2.53
N SER A 47 6.64 -10.35 -3.67
CA SER A 47 5.63 -9.34 -3.97
C SER A 47 5.48 -9.11 -5.47
N ASP A 48 4.25 -8.82 -5.92
CA ASP A 48 3.96 -8.48 -7.31
C ASP A 48 4.42 -7.05 -7.63
N TYR A 49 4.25 -6.15 -6.66
CA TYR A 49 4.69 -4.76 -6.74
C TYR A 49 5.46 -4.38 -5.47
N ARG A 50 6.46 -3.50 -5.62
CA ARG A 50 7.29 -3.04 -4.50
C ARG A 50 7.61 -1.56 -4.58
N ALA A 51 7.56 -0.89 -3.42
CA ALA A 51 8.05 0.48 -3.26
C ALA A 51 9.03 0.57 -2.11
N GLU A 52 10.29 0.84 -2.45
CA GLU A 52 11.36 1.02 -1.47
C GLU A 52 11.34 2.43 -0.90
N ILE A 53 11.25 2.50 0.42
CA ILE A 53 11.36 3.74 1.18
C ILE A 53 12.83 3.94 1.57
N PRO A 54 13.37 5.17 1.45
CA PRO A 54 14.75 5.47 1.82
C PRO A 54 15.02 5.17 3.30
N VAL A 55 16.29 4.87 3.62
CA VAL A 55 16.75 4.61 5.00
C VAL A 55 16.59 5.86 5.87
N ARG A 56 15.82 5.71 6.96
CA ARG A 56 15.35 6.78 7.85
C ARG A 56 15.14 6.21 9.26
N PRO A 57 14.92 7.05 10.28
CA PRO A 57 14.46 6.58 11.59
C PRO A 57 13.07 5.93 11.50
N ASP A 58 12.81 4.90 12.31
CA ASP A 58 11.55 4.12 12.33
C ASP A 58 10.28 4.97 12.45
N TYR A 59 10.34 6.07 13.19
CA TYR A 59 9.18 6.96 13.34
C TYR A 59 8.79 7.68 12.03
N ALA A 60 9.67 7.71 11.02
CA ALA A 60 9.43 8.41 9.75
C ALA A 60 8.70 7.56 8.71
N ASP A 61 8.65 6.23 8.89
CA ASP A 61 8.16 5.30 7.87
C ASP A 61 6.70 5.60 7.49
N LEU A 62 5.82 5.82 8.48
CA LEU A 62 4.42 6.18 8.25
C LEU A 62 4.25 7.43 7.38
N SER A 63 5.08 8.45 7.59
CA SER A 63 5.01 9.68 6.80
C SER A 63 5.44 9.46 5.36
N LEU A 64 6.37 8.53 5.13
CA LEU A 64 6.89 8.22 3.80
C LEU A 64 5.99 7.28 3.01
N TYR A 65 5.17 6.46 3.69
CA TYR A 65 4.12 5.66 3.04
C TYR A 65 2.96 6.50 2.49
N ILE A 66 2.72 7.70 3.02
CA ILE A 66 1.59 8.54 2.59
C ILE A 66 1.68 8.90 1.10
N ALA A 67 2.84 9.34 0.62
CA ALA A 67 2.99 9.79 -0.77
C ALA A 67 2.64 8.69 -1.82
N PRO A 68 3.21 7.48 -1.77
CA PRO A 68 2.84 6.42 -2.70
C PRO A 68 1.36 6.00 -2.57
N LEU A 69 0.79 6.01 -1.36
CA LEU A 69 -0.64 5.73 -1.17
C LEU A 69 -1.55 6.79 -1.80
N GLN A 70 -1.20 8.06 -1.66
CA GLN A 70 -1.92 9.16 -2.30
C GLN A 70 -1.90 9.02 -3.81
N LEU A 71 -0.74 8.67 -4.39
CA LEU A 71 -0.60 8.42 -5.82
C LEU A 71 -1.41 7.20 -6.28
N LEU A 72 -1.41 6.11 -5.51
CA LEU A 72 -2.22 4.92 -5.79
C LEU A 72 -3.71 5.27 -5.86
N GLY A 73 -4.22 6.00 -4.86
CA GLY A 73 -5.61 6.47 -4.84
C GLY A 73 -5.93 7.42 -6.01
N TYR A 74 -5.04 8.38 -6.27
CA TYR A 74 -5.18 9.34 -7.36
C TYR A 74 -5.25 8.65 -8.73
N TYR A 75 -4.26 7.82 -9.06
CA TYR A 75 -4.23 7.15 -10.37
C TYR A 75 -5.38 6.15 -10.53
N ARG A 76 -5.83 5.50 -9.45
CA ARG A 76 -7.03 4.66 -9.49
C ARG A 76 -8.28 5.46 -9.80
N ALA A 77 -8.48 6.62 -9.16
CA ALA A 77 -9.62 7.49 -9.41
C ALA A 77 -9.64 7.97 -10.87
N ILE A 78 -8.51 8.45 -11.38
CA ILE A 78 -8.38 8.90 -12.78
C ILE A 78 -8.66 7.75 -13.76
N ASN A 79 -8.15 6.54 -13.50
CA ASN A 79 -8.40 5.38 -14.37
C ASN A 79 -9.89 4.98 -14.41
N LEU A 80 -10.61 5.21 -13.31
CA LEU A 80 -12.06 5.00 -13.22
C LEU A 80 -12.90 6.18 -13.78
N GLY A 81 -12.26 7.24 -14.28
CA GLY A 81 -12.96 8.44 -14.76
C GLY A 81 -13.64 9.24 -13.65
N LEU A 82 -13.14 9.13 -12.41
CA LEU A 82 -13.63 9.86 -11.24
C LEU A 82 -12.81 11.12 -11.00
N ASP A 83 -13.45 12.13 -10.43
CA ASP A 83 -12.78 13.35 -9.96
C ASP A 83 -12.28 13.16 -8.50
N PRO A 84 -10.96 13.11 -8.27
CA PRO A 84 -10.41 12.99 -6.91
C PRO A 84 -10.53 14.29 -6.10
N ASP A 85 -10.70 15.45 -6.73
CA ASP A 85 -10.84 16.75 -6.05
C ASP A 85 -12.27 16.96 -5.52
N GLU A 86 -13.27 16.40 -6.22
CA GLU A 86 -14.69 16.43 -5.85
C GLU A 86 -15.29 15.00 -5.70
N PRO A 87 -14.87 14.24 -4.66
CA PRO A 87 -15.40 12.90 -4.45
C PRO A 87 -16.90 12.93 -4.10
N ARG A 88 -17.66 12.02 -4.72
CA ARG A 88 -19.12 11.92 -4.53
C ARG A 88 -19.48 11.73 -3.06
N ASN A 89 -20.54 12.42 -2.62
CA ASN A 89 -21.10 12.36 -1.28
C ASN A 89 -20.20 12.95 -0.17
N LEU A 90 -19.16 13.71 -0.52
CA LEU A 90 -18.28 14.37 0.44
C LEU A 90 -18.28 15.87 0.24
N ASP A 91 -18.48 16.60 1.34
CA ASP A 91 -18.16 18.02 1.43
C ASP A 91 -16.76 18.18 2.03
N LYS A 92 -16.01 19.18 1.56
CA LYS A 92 -14.69 19.49 2.11
C LYS A 92 -14.72 19.79 3.61
N VAL A 93 -15.82 20.33 4.11
CA VAL A 93 -16.04 20.63 5.53
C VAL A 93 -17.49 20.26 5.88
N VAL A 94 -17.66 19.32 6.80
CA VAL A 94 -18.98 19.01 7.36
C VAL A 94 -19.42 20.14 8.27
N LYS A 95 -20.57 20.76 7.97
CA LYS A 95 -21.21 21.77 8.81
C LYS A 95 -22.50 21.19 9.38
N LEU A 96 -22.74 21.45 10.66
CA LEU A 96 -23.95 21.05 11.39
C LEU A 96 -24.98 22.19 11.37
#